data_AF-L0DQG9-F1
#
_entry.id   AF-L0DQG9-F1
#
_cell.length_a   1.000
_cell.length_b   1.000
_cell.length_c   1.000
_cell.angle_alpha   90.00
_cell.angle_beta   90.00
_cell.angle_gamma   90.00
#
_symmetry.space_group_name_H-M   'P 1'
#
loop_
_entity.id
_entity.type
_entity.pdbx_description
1 polymer ?
#
loop_
_entity_poly.entity_id
_entity_poly.type
_entity_poly.pdbx_seq_one_letter_code
_entity_poly.pdbx_strand_id
1 'polypeptide(L)'
;MTNVRASGPRQFMRLRDSFRTAFPWNHHDLTRDGFRQWARKKRQPPINVDAHHWKPLREGEAVPREMVEAFSEYAALMLLVPAGECRLSVIAETCDPPEKKKTASGGRPRVAYASGWKYLYSFWADSFAIDESARCNDESDLLVAARYVFECVGWHDKRLSGNSAIAYAEGVMKRTLEEYAQALLLFWQTNEHAVLFATQKRGGTVERIGVSVCVAVTEDFYRRFRAGEAMESQIEPGDLVPQSQFVLIQAYAENVAIDLKQNKVARSLAQSRNALYQLASLFLPVQYDAWQPHMVTFAGSTENGKRQHAYGFSPTGAKLAETGKIIVEFAPPTPDKQGVGYVKALAEYLPMKSLIQIFQAYIESQRPLLE
;
A
#
# COMPACT_ATOMS: atom_id res chain seq x y z
N MET A 1 -23.68 -1.48 -33.82
CA MET A 1 -22.90 -2.53 -34.51
C MET A 1 -22.29 -3.45 -33.46
N THR A 2 -22.90 -4.61 -33.28
CA THR A 2 -22.56 -5.62 -32.28
C THR A 2 -21.39 -6.46 -32.79
N ASN A 3 -20.21 -6.29 -32.18
CA ASN A 3 -19.03 -7.10 -32.49
C ASN A 3 -19.22 -8.52 -31.94
N VAL A 4 -19.75 -9.41 -32.78
CA VAL A 4 -19.72 -10.86 -32.55
C VAL A 4 -18.28 -11.33 -32.74
N ARG A 5 -17.50 -11.41 -31.67
CA ARG A 5 -16.20 -12.12 -31.71
C ARG A 5 -16.48 -13.62 -31.71
N ALA A 6 -16.38 -14.25 -32.87
CA ALA A 6 -16.19 -15.69 -32.98
C ALA A 6 -14.94 -16.08 -32.18
N SER A 7 -15.14 -16.75 -31.04
CA SER A 7 -14.04 -17.20 -30.18
C SER A 7 -13.53 -18.55 -30.67
N GLY A 8 -12.74 -18.51 -31.75
CA GLY A 8 -11.86 -19.63 -32.08
C GLY A 8 -10.85 -19.88 -30.94
N PRO A 9 -10.27 -21.09 -30.86
CA PRO A 9 -9.21 -21.37 -29.90
C PRO A 9 -8.08 -20.35 -30.07
N ARG A 10 -7.64 -19.72 -28.96
CA ARG A 10 -6.54 -18.77 -28.97
C ARG A 10 -5.26 -19.47 -29.42
N GLN A 11 -4.71 -19.03 -30.55
CA GLN A 11 -3.43 -19.52 -31.03
C GLN A 11 -2.28 -18.83 -30.28
N PHE A 12 -1.28 -19.61 -29.89
CA PHE A 12 -0.07 -19.11 -29.22
C PHE A 12 1.14 -19.19 -30.15
N MET A 13 2.01 -18.20 -30.01
CA MET A 13 3.27 -18.11 -30.74
C MET A 13 4.39 -17.70 -29.78
N ARG A 14 5.61 -18.03 -30.16
CA ARG A 14 6.83 -17.54 -29.50
C ARG A 14 7.80 -17.01 -30.54
N LEU A 15 8.66 -16.07 -30.16
CA LEU A 15 9.72 -15.61 -31.05
C LEU A 15 10.72 -16.74 -31.29
N ARG A 16 11.20 -16.86 -32.54
CA ARG A 16 12.29 -17.79 -32.86
C ARG A 16 13.55 -17.32 -32.15
N ASP A 17 14.35 -18.26 -31.64
CA ASP A 17 15.60 -17.93 -30.95
C ASP A 17 16.56 -17.15 -31.84
N SER A 18 16.68 -17.54 -33.12
CA SER A 18 17.53 -16.84 -34.09
C SER A 18 17.19 -15.35 -34.25
N PHE A 19 15.90 -15.04 -34.30
CA PHE A 19 15.43 -13.66 -34.33
C PHE A 19 15.66 -12.97 -32.98
N ARG A 20 15.26 -13.61 -31.88
CA ARG A 20 15.36 -13.07 -30.52
C ARG A 20 16.80 -12.68 -30.16
N THR A 21 17.80 -13.49 -30.55
CA THR A 21 19.20 -13.20 -30.26
C THR A 21 19.78 -12.09 -31.13
N ALA A 22 19.33 -11.97 -32.38
CA ALA A 22 19.81 -10.95 -33.32
C ALA A 22 19.07 -9.62 -33.17
N PHE A 23 17.89 -9.61 -32.56
CA PHE A 23 17.03 -8.42 -32.48
C PHE A 23 17.61 -7.34 -31.55
N PRO A 24 17.63 -6.06 -31.97
CA PRO A 24 18.22 -4.97 -31.19
C PRO A 24 17.30 -4.49 -30.06
N TRP A 25 17.14 -5.32 -29.02
CA TRP A 25 16.27 -5.04 -27.86
C TRP A 25 16.58 -3.74 -27.13
N ASN A 26 17.79 -3.20 -27.28
CA ASN A 26 18.26 -1.98 -26.63
C ASN A 26 18.13 -0.73 -27.53
N HIS A 27 17.39 -0.81 -28.64
CA HIS A 27 17.11 0.37 -29.47
C HIS A 27 16.26 1.38 -28.67
N HIS A 28 16.66 2.64 -28.67
CA HIS A 28 16.05 3.71 -27.85
C HIS A 28 14.55 3.91 -28.09
N ASP A 29 14.07 3.69 -29.31
CA ASP A 29 12.64 3.78 -29.66
C ASP A 29 11.82 2.50 -29.37
N LEU A 30 12.49 1.38 -29.07
CA LEU A 30 11.85 0.09 -28.76
C LEU A 30 11.63 -0.09 -27.26
N THR A 31 10.83 0.79 -26.67
CA THR A 31 10.47 0.70 -25.25
C THR A 31 9.17 -0.08 -25.03
N ARG A 32 9.06 -0.72 -23.87
CA ARG A 32 7.82 -1.39 -23.41
C ARG A 32 6.63 -0.43 -23.45
N ASP A 33 6.82 0.77 -22.92
CA ASP A 33 5.73 1.74 -22.75
C ASP A 33 5.36 2.38 -24.10
N GLY A 34 6.34 2.58 -24.99
CA GLY A 34 6.11 2.97 -26.38
C GLY A 34 5.29 1.94 -27.15
N PHE A 35 5.67 0.66 -27.07
CA PHE A 35 4.91 -0.43 -27.69
C PHE A 35 3.48 -0.50 -27.15
N ARG A 36 3.30 -0.44 -25.83
CA ARG A 36 1.99 -0.48 -25.18
C ARG A 36 1.11 0.70 -25.59
N GLN A 37 1.67 1.91 -25.65
CA GLN A 37 0.94 3.09 -26.08
C GLN A 37 0.53 3.01 -27.55
N TRP A 38 1.44 2.56 -28.42
CA TRP A 38 1.16 2.38 -29.85
C TRP A 38 0.10 1.31 -30.09
N ALA A 39 0.25 0.12 -29.48
CA ALA A 39 -0.66 -1.02 -29.70
C ALA A 39 -2.10 -0.72 -29.23
N ARG A 40 -2.24 0.14 -28.22
CA ARG A 40 -3.54 0.59 -27.70
C ARG A 40 -4.16 1.74 -28.51
N LYS A 41 -3.35 2.72 -28.93
CA LYS A 41 -3.86 4.00 -29.46
C LYS A 41 -3.76 4.12 -30.99
N LYS A 42 -2.83 3.39 -31.62
CA LYS A 42 -2.46 3.56 -33.03
C LYS A 42 -2.71 2.32 -33.88
N ARG A 43 -2.55 1.11 -33.33
CA ARG A 43 -2.81 -0.15 -34.06
C ARG A 43 -4.30 -0.34 -34.38
N GLN A 44 -4.62 -0.90 -35.54
CA GLN A 44 -5.97 -1.33 -35.91
C GLN A 44 -5.97 -2.81 -36.35
N PRO A 45 -6.69 -3.72 -35.63
CA PRO A 45 -7.45 -3.46 -34.41
C PRO A 45 -6.52 -3.22 -33.20
N PRO A 46 -6.96 -2.39 -32.22
CA PRO A 46 -6.19 -2.17 -31.01
C PRO A 46 -6.11 -3.44 -30.17
N ILE A 47 -4.97 -3.65 -29.52
CA ILE A 47 -4.79 -4.74 -28.55
C ILE A 47 -4.43 -4.18 -27.18
N ASN A 48 -4.85 -4.86 -26.11
CA ASN A 48 -4.41 -4.52 -24.77
C ASN A 48 -3.13 -5.29 -24.44
N VAL A 49 -2.02 -4.58 -24.40
CA VAL A 49 -0.73 -5.12 -23.97
C VAL A 49 -0.59 -4.94 -22.46
N ASP A 50 -0.86 -6.01 -21.72
CA ASP A 50 -0.60 -6.06 -20.28
C ASP A 50 0.90 -6.25 -19.99
N ALA A 51 1.36 -5.75 -18.84
CA ALA A 51 2.76 -5.84 -18.41
C ALA A 51 3.30 -7.28 -18.35
N HIS A 52 2.40 -8.26 -18.18
CA HIS A 52 2.70 -9.68 -18.11
C HIS A 52 3.01 -10.34 -19.46
N HIS A 53 2.82 -9.67 -20.60
CA HIS A 53 3.10 -10.26 -21.92
C HIS A 53 4.42 -9.78 -22.53
N TRP A 54 4.93 -8.61 -22.12
CA TRP A 54 6.15 -8.03 -22.69
C TRP A 54 7.41 -8.85 -22.37
N LYS A 55 7.57 -9.24 -21.09
CA LYS A 55 8.71 -10.04 -20.65
C LYS A 55 8.71 -11.44 -21.30
N PRO A 56 7.60 -12.21 -21.26
CA PRO A 56 7.50 -13.48 -21.98
C PRO A 56 7.81 -13.36 -23.48
N LEU A 57 7.26 -12.35 -24.16
CA LEU A 57 7.56 -12.10 -25.57
C LEU A 57 9.06 -11.90 -25.82
N ARG A 58 9.72 -11.06 -25.01
CA ARG A 58 11.18 -10.81 -25.10
C ARG A 58 12.00 -12.05 -24.80
N GLU A 59 11.54 -12.88 -23.89
CA GLU A 59 12.23 -14.10 -23.45
C GLU A 59 12.01 -15.29 -24.40
N GLY A 60 11.15 -15.15 -25.42
CA GLY A 60 10.84 -16.24 -26.36
C GLY A 60 9.85 -17.26 -25.77
N GLU A 61 9.07 -16.86 -24.77
CA GLU A 61 8.01 -17.67 -24.21
C GLU A 61 6.71 -17.57 -25.03
N ALA A 62 5.80 -18.52 -24.82
CA ALA A 62 4.51 -18.58 -25.50
C ALA A 62 3.59 -17.40 -25.10
N VAL A 63 3.18 -16.60 -26.09
CA VAL A 63 2.23 -15.48 -25.94
C VAL A 63 1.11 -15.60 -26.98
N PRO A 64 -0.04 -14.91 -26.80
CA PRO A 64 -1.09 -14.90 -27.81
C PRO A 64 -0.56 -14.40 -29.17
N ARG A 65 -0.98 -15.04 -30.27
CA ARG A 65 -0.57 -14.66 -31.63
C ARG A 65 -0.71 -13.16 -31.93
N GLU A 66 -1.82 -12.55 -31.51
CA GLU A 66 -2.10 -11.12 -31.68
C GLU A 66 -1.01 -10.22 -31.05
N MET A 67 -0.34 -10.68 -29.99
CA MET A 67 0.77 -9.97 -29.34
C MET A 67 2.02 -9.97 -30.21
N VAL A 68 2.33 -11.10 -30.86
CA VAL A 68 3.46 -11.22 -31.78
C VAL A 68 3.22 -10.43 -33.05
N GLU A 69 1.99 -10.42 -33.56
CA GLU A 69 1.55 -9.59 -34.69
C GLU A 69 1.74 -8.11 -34.41
N ALA A 70 1.24 -7.63 -33.27
CA ALA A 70 1.43 -6.24 -32.88
C ALA A 70 2.92 -5.89 -32.70
N PHE A 71 3.71 -6.79 -32.11
CA PHE A 71 5.14 -6.55 -31.94
C PHE A 71 5.90 -6.50 -33.27
N SER A 72 5.57 -7.39 -34.21
CA SER A 72 6.09 -7.37 -35.59
C SER A 72 5.84 -6.02 -36.27
N GLU A 73 4.61 -5.53 -36.22
CA GLU A 73 4.20 -4.24 -36.79
C GLU A 73 4.94 -3.07 -36.12
N TYR A 74 5.04 -3.08 -34.80
CA TYR A 74 5.74 -2.05 -34.03
C TYR A 74 7.25 -2.04 -34.29
N ALA A 75 7.87 -3.21 -34.35
CA ALA A 75 9.30 -3.36 -34.60
C ALA A 75 9.68 -2.88 -36.00
N ALA A 76 8.89 -3.24 -37.02
CA ALA A 76 9.08 -2.73 -38.38
C ALA A 76 8.98 -1.20 -38.43
N LEU A 77 8.03 -0.61 -37.70
CA LEU A 77 7.82 0.83 -37.66
C LEU A 77 8.98 1.57 -36.96
N MET A 78 9.44 1.07 -35.82
CA MET A 78 10.47 1.75 -35.01
C MET A 78 11.89 1.55 -35.56
N LEU A 79 12.16 0.41 -36.19
CA LEU A 79 13.50 0.11 -36.72
C LEU A 79 13.68 0.50 -38.19
N LEU A 80 12.63 1.00 -38.85
CA LEU A 80 12.62 1.33 -40.29
C LEU A 80 13.08 0.14 -41.18
N VAL A 81 12.81 -1.07 -40.72
CA VAL A 81 13.22 -2.30 -41.41
C VAL A 81 12.18 -2.63 -42.49
N PRO A 82 12.60 -3.13 -43.67
CA PRO A 82 11.65 -3.61 -44.67
C PRO A 82 10.64 -4.59 -44.08
N ALA A 83 9.35 -4.41 -44.39
CA ALA A 83 8.26 -5.22 -43.83
C ALA A 83 8.44 -6.75 -44.03
N GLY A 84 9.33 -7.16 -44.95
CA GLY A 84 9.74 -8.54 -45.17
C GLY A 84 10.50 -9.20 -44.01
N GLU A 85 11.33 -8.45 -43.29
CA GLU A 85 12.22 -9.00 -42.25
C GLU A 85 11.51 -9.17 -40.89
N CYS A 86 10.44 -8.41 -40.67
CA CYS A 86 9.60 -8.54 -39.48
C CYS A 86 8.38 -9.45 -39.69
N ARG A 87 8.26 -10.16 -40.82
CA ARG A 87 7.11 -11.06 -41.07
C ARG A 87 6.98 -12.11 -39.98
N LEU A 88 5.75 -12.44 -39.60
CA LEU A 88 5.46 -13.43 -38.55
C LEU A 88 6.17 -14.77 -38.76
N SER A 89 6.20 -15.27 -40.00
CA SER A 89 6.86 -16.54 -40.34
C SER A 89 8.38 -16.52 -40.12
N VAL A 90 8.98 -15.33 -40.22
CA VAL A 90 10.41 -15.07 -40.02
C VAL A 90 10.73 -14.93 -38.53
N ILE A 91 9.91 -14.19 -37.79
CA ILE A 91 10.25 -13.81 -36.41
C ILE A 91 9.73 -14.80 -35.36
N ALA A 92 8.72 -15.61 -35.69
CA ALA A 92 8.00 -16.42 -34.71
C ALA A 92 7.56 -17.78 -35.26
N GLU A 93 7.20 -18.66 -34.32
CA GLU A 93 6.64 -19.97 -34.60
C GLU A 93 5.43 -20.26 -33.70
N THR A 94 4.53 -21.09 -34.19
CA THR A 94 3.39 -21.60 -33.42
C THR A 94 3.89 -22.52 -32.32
N CYS A 95 3.32 -22.39 -31.12
CA CYS A 95 3.69 -23.21 -29.97
C CYS A 95 2.45 -23.56 -29.14
N ASP A 96 2.60 -24.56 -28.28
CA ASP A 96 1.61 -24.87 -27.27
C ASP A 96 1.43 -23.68 -26.31
N PRO A 97 0.22 -23.51 -25.74
CA PRO A 97 0.01 -22.53 -24.68
C PRO A 97 1.03 -22.78 -23.56
N PRO A 98 1.46 -21.73 -22.85
CA PRO A 98 2.41 -21.89 -21.76
C PRO A 98 1.87 -22.97 -20.80
N GLU A 99 2.67 -24.00 -20.54
CA GLU A 99 2.36 -24.94 -19.46
C GLU A 99 2.03 -24.09 -18.26
N LYS A 100 0.89 -24.35 -17.62
CA LYS A 100 0.58 -23.78 -16.31
C LYS A 100 1.60 -24.34 -15.33
N LYS A 101 2.86 -23.88 -15.40
CA LYS A 101 3.77 -23.92 -14.28
C LYS A 101 2.95 -23.33 -13.15
N LYS A 102 2.80 -24.10 -12.06
CA LYS A 102 2.35 -23.59 -10.77
C LYS A 102 3.38 -22.55 -10.34
N THR A 103 3.41 -21.41 -11.02
CA THR A 103 4.23 -20.28 -10.66
C THR A 103 3.61 -19.76 -9.40
N ALA A 104 4.30 -20.05 -8.30
CA ALA A 104 4.28 -19.18 -7.15
C ALA A 104 4.33 -17.73 -7.68
N SER A 105 3.24 -17.00 -7.45
CA SER A 105 3.07 -15.58 -7.77
C SER A 105 3.21 -15.15 -9.23
N GLY A 106 2.28 -15.57 -10.09
CA GLY A 106 1.53 -14.61 -10.93
C GLY A 106 0.63 -13.70 -10.07
N GLY A 107 1.20 -13.18 -8.97
CA GLY A 107 0.46 -12.51 -7.93
C GLY A 107 -0.14 -11.25 -8.52
N ARG A 108 -1.45 -11.06 -8.34
CA ARG A 108 -2.02 -9.71 -8.19
C ARG A 108 -0.96 -8.85 -7.51
N PRO A 109 -0.64 -7.64 -8.01
CA PRO A 109 0.35 -6.79 -7.37
C PRO A 109 0.06 -6.82 -5.88
N ARG A 110 1.00 -7.41 -5.11
CA ARG A 110 0.77 -7.59 -3.70
C ARG A 110 0.50 -6.19 -3.18
N VAL A 111 -0.66 -6.04 -2.53
CA VAL A 111 -1.04 -4.78 -1.90
C VAL A 111 0.18 -4.36 -1.09
N ALA A 112 0.72 -3.16 -1.31
CA ALA A 112 1.97 -2.76 -0.67
C ALA A 112 1.88 -2.89 0.86
N TYR A 113 0.66 -2.63 1.36
CA TYR A 113 0.22 -2.84 2.73
C TYR A 113 0.05 -4.31 3.18
N ALA A 114 0.41 -5.31 2.37
CA ALA A 114 0.25 -6.74 2.73
C ALA A 114 1.57 -7.52 2.63
N SER A 115 2.69 -6.81 2.40
CA SER A 115 3.96 -7.43 2.02
C SER A 115 5.10 -7.16 3.01
N GLY A 116 4.79 -6.59 4.18
CA GLY A 116 5.77 -6.30 5.24
C GLY A 116 6.65 -5.07 4.95
N TRP A 117 7.52 -4.73 5.91
CA TRP A 117 8.35 -3.52 5.86
C TRP A 117 9.39 -3.57 4.75
N LYS A 118 9.99 -4.74 4.51
CA LYS A 118 10.97 -4.96 3.45
C LYS A 118 10.42 -4.65 2.06
N TYR A 119 9.17 -5.01 1.79
CA TYR A 119 8.54 -4.70 0.52
C TYR A 119 8.27 -3.21 0.39
N LEU A 120 7.75 -2.56 1.45
CA LEU A 120 7.57 -1.11 1.45
C LEU A 120 8.89 -0.39 1.15
N TYR A 121 10.01 -0.79 1.76
CA TYR A 121 11.32 -0.17 1.48
C TYR A 121 11.67 -0.11 -0.02
N SER A 122 11.31 -1.14 -0.78
CA SER A 122 11.64 -1.21 -2.22
C SER A 122 10.79 -0.34 -3.15
N PHE A 123 9.68 0.25 -2.68
CA PHE A 123 8.74 1.01 -3.53
C PHE A 123 8.93 2.53 -3.53
N TRP A 124 9.81 3.10 -2.71
CA TRP A 124 9.68 4.49 -2.27
C TRP A 124 10.79 5.42 -2.77
N ALA A 125 11.33 5.12 -3.95
CA ALA A 125 12.23 6.02 -4.65
C ALA A 125 11.55 7.32 -5.14
N ASP A 126 10.22 7.33 -5.26
CA ASP A 126 9.54 8.35 -6.08
C ASP A 126 8.93 9.54 -5.30
N SER A 127 8.62 9.43 -4.00
CA SER A 127 8.16 10.58 -3.17
C SER A 127 7.97 10.25 -1.69
N PHE A 128 8.52 11.10 -0.81
CA PHE A 128 8.29 11.11 0.65
C PHE A 128 7.25 12.15 1.10
N ALA A 129 6.76 12.98 0.17
CA ALA A 129 5.81 14.04 0.46
C ALA A 129 4.38 13.52 0.63
N ILE A 130 3.64 14.12 1.56
CA ILE A 130 2.18 14.06 1.58
C ILE A 130 1.61 15.30 0.88
N ASP A 131 0.42 15.17 0.28
CA ASP A 131 -0.30 16.30 -0.30
C ASP A 131 -0.90 17.15 0.83
N GLU A 132 -1.00 18.47 0.67
CA GLU A 132 -1.54 19.35 1.73
C GLU A 132 -2.97 18.97 2.12
N SER A 133 -3.77 18.49 1.16
CA SER A 133 -5.13 17.98 1.41
C SER A 133 -5.19 16.72 2.30
N ALA A 134 -4.04 16.11 2.63
CA ALA A 134 -3.94 15.05 3.61
C ALA A 134 -4.13 15.56 5.05
N ARG A 135 -3.86 16.84 5.33
CA ARG A 135 -4.01 17.42 6.67
C ARG A 135 -5.48 17.69 6.98
N CYS A 136 -5.80 17.67 8.27
CA CYS A 136 -7.04 18.24 8.80
C CYS A 136 -6.89 19.76 8.86
N ASN A 137 -7.87 20.49 8.34
CA ASN A 137 -7.89 21.95 8.38
C ASN A 137 -8.64 22.48 9.61
N ASP A 138 -9.67 21.75 10.04
CA ASP A 138 -10.57 22.14 11.12
C ASP A 138 -11.23 20.92 11.78
N GLU A 139 -12.11 21.17 12.76
CA GLU A 139 -12.83 20.13 13.49
C GLU A 139 -13.81 19.33 12.60
N SER A 140 -14.30 19.92 11.50
CA SER A 140 -15.20 19.23 10.59
C SER A 140 -14.49 18.09 9.85
N ASP A 141 -13.20 18.27 9.55
CA ASP A 141 -12.34 17.21 9.01
C ASP A 141 -12.21 16.03 9.98
N LEU A 142 -12.22 16.28 11.29
CA LEU A 142 -12.14 15.22 12.30
C LEU A 142 -13.42 14.38 12.35
N LEU A 143 -14.59 15.00 12.14
CA LEU A 143 -15.85 14.27 11.98
C LEU A 143 -15.85 13.40 10.72
N VAL A 144 -15.27 13.88 9.62
CA VAL A 144 -15.09 13.09 8.39
C VAL A 144 -14.14 11.90 8.64
N ALA A 145 -13.03 12.12 9.35
CA ALA A 145 -12.10 11.07 9.75
C ALA A 145 -12.79 10.00 10.61
N ALA A 146 -13.52 10.42 11.64
CA ALA A 146 -14.31 9.54 12.51
C ALA A 146 -15.28 8.69 11.68
N ARG A 147 -15.98 9.33 10.73
CA ARG A 147 -16.93 8.65 9.85
C ARG A 147 -16.26 7.59 8.99
N TYR A 148 -15.08 7.86 8.42
CA TYR A 148 -14.33 6.84 7.67
C TYR A 148 -14.01 5.61 8.52
N VAL A 149 -13.60 5.82 9.78
CA VAL A 149 -13.31 4.70 10.70
C VAL A 149 -14.57 3.87 10.96
N PHE A 150 -15.68 4.52 11.31
CA PHE A 150 -16.93 3.83 11.63
C PHE A 150 -17.52 3.10 10.43
N GLU A 151 -17.56 3.74 9.26
CA GLU A 151 -18.02 3.10 8.03
C GLU A 151 -17.11 1.93 7.62
N CYS A 152 -15.79 2.05 7.82
CA CYS A 152 -14.83 0.97 7.57
C CYS A 152 -15.12 -0.25 8.46
N VAL A 153 -15.40 -0.06 9.75
CA VAL A 153 -15.79 -1.14 10.67
C VAL A 153 -17.06 -1.86 10.17
N GLY A 154 -18.14 -1.11 9.92
CA GLY A 154 -19.40 -1.70 9.44
C GLY A 154 -19.28 -2.39 8.08
N TRP A 155 -18.46 -1.85 7.18
CA TRP A 155 -18.20 -2.46 5.87
C TRP A 155 -17.40 -3.76 5.98
N HIS A 156 -16.33 -3.79 6.78
CA HIS A 156 -15.48 -4.97 6.86
C HIS A 156 -16.10 -6.12 7.65
N ASP A 157 -16.94 -5.82 8.64
CA ASP A 157 -17.60 -6.84 9.45
C ASP A 157 -18.91 -7.34 8.80
N LYS A 158 -19.71 -6.42 8.24
CA LYS A 158 -21.08 -6.72 7.80
C LYS A 158 -21.42 -6.27 6.38
N ARG A 159 -20.49 -5.63 5.65
CA ARG A 159 -20.72 -5.04 4.33
C ARG A 159 -21.82 -3.96 4.34
N LEU A 160 -21.98 -3.28 5.47
CA LEU A 160 -22.89 -2.14 5.61
C LEU A 160 -22.24 -0.86 5.07
N SER A 161 -23.04 0.15 4.75
CA SER A 161 -22.58 1.47 4.30
C SER A 161 -23.39 2.60 4.94
N GLY A 162 -22.82 3.81 4.99
CA GLY A 162 -23.51 4.99 5.51
C GLY A 162 -23.96 4.82 6.97
N ASN A 163 -25.13 5.36 7.30
CA ASN A 163 -25.63 5.40 8.68
C ASN A 163 -25.82 4.00 9.30
N SER A 164 -26.14 2.97 8.50
CA SER A 164 -26.23 1.59 9.02
C SER A 164 -24.87 1.03 9.42
N ALA A 165 -23.80 1.41 8.71
CA ALA A 165 -22.44 1.02 9.10
C ALA A 165 -22.01 1.76 10.38
N ILE A 166 -22.35 3.04 10.49
CA ILE A 166 -22.08 3.87 11.68
C ILE A 166 -22.78 3.26 12.91
N ALA A 167 -24.09 3.03 12.86
CA ALA A 167 -24.84 2.46 13.98
C ALA A 167 -24.31 1.08 14.42
N TYR A 168 -23.87 0.25 13.46
CA TYR A 168 -23.21 -1.01 13.79
C TYR A 168 -21.87 -0.79 14.48
N ALA A 169 -21.05 0.12 13.97
CA ALA A 169 -19.75 0.45 14.54
C ALA A 169 -19.87 1.03 15.96
N GLU A 170 -20.86 1.88 16.23
CA GLU A 170 -21.15 2.38 17.59
C GLU A 170 -21.38 1.24 18.59
N GLY A 171 -22.13 0.21 18.17
CA GLY A 171 -22.37 -0.98 18.99
C GLY A 171 -21.13 -1.84 19.23
N VAL A 172 -20.19 -1.88 18.28
CA VAL A 172 -18.94 -2.65 18.35
C VAL A 172 -17.86 -1.91 19.14
N MET A 173 -17.70 -0.62 18.88
CA MET A 173 -16.70 0.26 19.48
C MET A 173 -17.15 0.81 20.84
N LYS A 174 -18.41 0.59 21.22
CA LYS A 174 -19.01 1.07 22.48
C LYS A 174 -18.88 2.58 22.66
N ARG A 175 -18.97 3.32 21.55
CA ARG A 175 -18.78 4.76 21.50
C ARG A 175 -19.55 5.36 20.34
N THR A 176 -20.11 6.56 20.51
CA THR A 176 -20.77 7.26 19.39
C THR A 176 -19.75 7.83 18.40
N LEU A 177 -20.22 8.16 17.20
CA LEU A 177 -19.41 8.86 16.21
C LEU A 177 -18.84 10.18 16.75
N GLU A 178 -19.66 10.96 17.45
CA GLU A 178 -19.32 12.28 17.99
C GLU A 178 -18.30 12.17 19.13
N GLU A 179 -18.49 11.22 20.05
CA GLU A 179 -17.54 10.95 21.13
C GLU A 179 -16.17 10.55 20.58
N TYR A 180 -16.14 9.81 19.47
CA TYR A 180 -14.91 9.46 18.79
C TYR A 180 -14.26 10.66 18.09
N ALA A 181 -15.04 11.50 17.40
CA ALA A 181 -14.55 12.73 16.80
C ALA A 181 -13.94 13.68 17.85
N GLN A 182 -14.53 13.76 19.04
CA GLN A 182 -13.97 14.53 20.15
C GLN A 182 -12.62 13.97 20.64
N ALA A 183 -12.44 12.64 20.64
CA ALA A 183 -11.14 12.05 20.93
C ALA A 183 -10.11 12.38 19.85
N LEU A 184 -10.50 12.37 18.56
CA LEU A 184 -9.62 12.80 17.47
C LEU A 184 -9.23 14.27 17.59
N LEU A 185 -10.11 15.14 18.11
CA LEU A 185 -9.78 16.54 18.37
C LEU A 185 -8.67 16.68 19.40
N LEU A 186 -8.75 15.95 20.51
CA LEU A 186 -7.67 15.92 21.50
C LEU A 186 -6.34 15.46 20.89
N PHE A 187 -6.37 14.42 20.05
CA PHE A 187 -5.18 13.90 19.37
C PHE A 187 -4.57 14.93 18.42
N TRP A 188 -5.41 15.54 17.58
CA TRP A 188 -5.00 16.53 16.58
C TRP A 188 -4.47 17.82 17.21
N GLN A 189 -5.06 18.28 18.33
CA GLN A 189 -4.57 19.45 19.08
C GLN A 189 -3.22 19.18 19.74
N THR A 190 -2.92 17.94 20.11
CA THR A 190 -1.61 17.57 20.66
C THR A 190 -0.54 17.51 19.58
N ASN A 191 -0.87 16.96 18.40
CA ASN A 191 -0.03 16.97 17.22
C ASN A 191 -0.90 16.94 15.96
N GLU A 192 -0.75 17.95 15.08
CA GLU A 192 -1.54 18.06 13.86
C GLU A 192 -1.40 16.86 12.89
N HIS A 193 -0.32 16.07 13.02
CA HIS A 193 -0.10 14.86 12.22
C HIS A 193 -0.72 13.62 12.86
N ALA A 194 -1.39 13.70 14.02
CA ALA A 194 -2.03 12.56 14.66
C ALA A 194 -3.22 11.99 13.87
N VAL A 195 -3.84 12.82 13.04
CA VAL A 195 -4.94 12.43 12.14
C VAL A 195 -4.59 12.92 10.74
N LEU A 196 -4.39 12.00 9.80
CA LEU A 196 -4.06 12.35 8.42
C LEU A 196 -4.89 11.53 7.43
N PHE A 197 -5.34 12.18 6.36
CA PHE A 197 -6.04 11.56 5.24
C PHE A 197 -5.07 11.03 4.18
N ALA A 198 -5.24 9.79 3.76
CA ALA A 198 -4.53 9.28 2.59
C ALA A 198 -5.17 9.90 1.34
N THR A 199 -4.36 10.43 0.43
CA THR A 199 -4.86 11.14 -0.76
C THR A 199 -4.37 10.51 -2.06
N GLN A 200 -5.15 10.67 -3.12
CA GLN A 200 -4.79 10.21 -4.46
C GLN A 200 -5.22 11.24 -5.51
N LYS A 201 -4.34 11.55 -6.47
CA LYS A 201 -4.69 12.35 -7.64
C LYS A 201 -5.47 11.51 -8.65
N ARG A 202 -6.68 11.94 -8.99
CA ARG A 202 -7.58 11.30 -9.97
C ARG A 202 -8.19 12.36 -10.87
N GLY A 203 -7.94 12.27 -12.18
CA GLY A 203 -8.56 13.20 -13.13
C GLY A 203 -8.21 14.68 -12.91
N GLY A 204 -7.05 14.97 -12.31
CA GLY A 204 -6.62 16.33 -11.99
C GLY A 204 -7.06 16.84 -10.61
N THR A 205 -7.92 16.12 -9.90
CA THR A 205 -8.33 16.45 -8.52
C THR A 205 -7.65 15.55 -7.50
N VAL A 206 -7.46 16.05 -6.28
CA VAL A 206 -6.98 15.25 -5.16
C VAL A 206 -8.18 14.71 -4.38
N GLU A 207 -8.25 13.41 -4.19
CA GLU A 207 -9.33 12.73 -3.49
C GLU A 207 -8.81 12.10 -2.18
N ARG A 208 -9.51 12.28 -1.07
CA ARG A 208 -9.24 11.61 0.21
C ARG A 208 -9.80 10.18 0.15
N ILE A 209 -8.90 9.20 0.15
CA ILE A 209 -9.19 7.78 -0.07
C ILE A 209 -9.20 6.94 1.23
N GLY A 210 -8.86 7.55 2.36
CA GLY A 210 -8.84 6.91 3.67
C GLY A 210 -8.22 7.81 4.72
N VAL A 211 -8.09 7.31 5.94
CA VAL A 211 -7.53 8.03 7.08
C VAL A 211 -6.67 7.11 7.93
N SER A 212 -5.64 7.68 8.53
CA SER A 212 -4.82 7.05 9.58
C SER A 212 -4.82 7.89 10.84
N VAL A 213 -5.00 7.22 11.97
CA VAL A 213 -5.00 7.80 13.30
C VAL A 213 -3.90 7.11 14.11
N CYS A 214 -2.84 7.85 14.39
CA CYS A 214 -1.74 7.41 15.24
C CYS A 214 -1.47 8.51 16.26
N VAL A 215 -1.13 8.13 17.49
CA VAL A 215 -0.85 9.10 18.56
C VAL A 215 0.42 8.74 19.29
N ALA A 216 1.25 9.75 19.54
CA ALA A 216 2.39 9.62 20.44
C ALA A 216 1.86 9.67 21.88
N VAL A 217 2.24 8.66 22.67
CA VAL A 217 1.74 8.47 24.04
C VAL A 217 2.89 8.47 25.03
N THR A 218 2.58 8.74 26.29
CA THR A 218 3.54 8.54 27.38
C THR A 218 3.90 7.07 27.53
N GLU A 219 5.06 6.81 28.14
CA GLU A 219 5.47 5.46 28.48
C GLU A 219 4.48 4.77 29.43
N ASP A 220 3.92 5.53 30.38
CA ASP A 220 2.92 5.01 31.33
C ASP A 220 1.67 4.51 30.62
N PHE A 221 1.06 5.33 29.75
CA PHE A 221 -0.10 4.92 28.97
C PHE A 221 0.22 3.72 28.08
N TYR A 222 1.37 3.74 27.40
CA TYR A 222 1.82 2.61 26.59
C TYR A 222 1.88 1.30 27.38
N ARG A 223 2.46 1.31 28.59
CA ARG A 223 2.57 0.12 29.44
C ARG A 223 1.18 -0.38 29.88
N ARG A 224 0.30 0.51 30.34
CA ARG A 224 -1.08 0.17 30.72
C ARG A 224 -1.87 -0.41 29.54
N PHE A 225 -1.82 0.24 28.38
CA PHE A 225 -2.49 -0.23 27.17
C PHE A 225 -1.94 -1.59 26.74
N ARG A 226 -0.61 -1.77 26.70
CA ARG A 226 0.05 -3.03 26.37
C ARG A 226 -0.36 -4.19 27.28
N ALA A 227 -0.59 -3.90 28.56
CA ALA A 227 -1.06 -4.85 29.58
C ALA A 227 -2.57 -5.12 29.52
N GLY A 228 -3.34 -4.34 28.72
CA GLY A 228 -4.80 -4.42 28.68
C GLY A 228 -5.50 -3.73 29.85
N GLU A 229 -4.78 -2.88 30.59
CA GLU A 229 -5.27 -2.12 31.75
C GLU A 229 -5.87 -0.77 31.36
N ALA A 230 -5.60 -0.29 30.14
CA ALA A 230 -6.16 0.93 29.57
C ALA A 230 -6.70 0.67 28.16
N MET A 231 -7.68 1.46 27.75
CA MET A 231 -8.28 1.44 26.42
C MET A 231 -8.01 2.74 25.67
N GLU A 232 -8.12 2.70 24.35
CA GLU A 232 -8.00 3.88 23.49
C GLU A 232 -9.09 4.93 23.77
N SER A 233 -10.24 4.52 24.31
CA SER A 233 -11.33 5.40 24.73
C SER A 233 -11.02 6.16 26.02
N GLN A 234 -10.05 5.69 26.80
CA GLN A 234 -9.66 6.23 28.11
C GLN A 234 -8.41 7.11 28.04
N ILE A 235 -7.95 7.47 26.84
CA ILE A 235 -6.81 8.37 26.66
C ILE A 235 -7.19 9.77 27.17
N GLU A 236 -6.42 10.27 28.11
CA GLU A 236 -6.55 11.62 28.66
C GLU A 236 -5.46 12.56 28.10
N PRO A 237 -5.61 13.90 28.24
CA PRO A 237 -4.58 14.83 27.77
C PRO A 237 -3.19 14.57 28.36
N GLY A 238 -3.10 14.07 29.60
CA GLY A 238 -1.82 13.73 30.24
C GLY A 238 -1.14 12.46 29.69
N ASP A 239 -1.88 11.64 28.94
CA ASP A 239 -1.35 10.44 28.29
C ASP A 239 -0.70 10.73 26.93
N LEU A 240 -0.93 11.93 26.40
CA LEU A 240 -0.50 12.34 25.07
C LEU A 240 0.71 13.26 25.15
N VAL A 241 1.62 13.08 24.19
CA VAL A 241 2.77 13.96 23.99
C VAL A 241 2.92 14.25 22.50
N PRO A 242 3.48 15.40 22.08
CA PRO A 242 3.63 15.70 20.66
C PRO A 242 4.50 14.67 19.93
N GLN A 243 5.54 14.17 20.59
CA GLN A 243 6.42 13.11 20.07
C GLN A 243 6.84 12.16 21.19
N SER A 244 7.01 10.88 20.86
CA SER A 244 7.38 9.84 21.83
C SER A 244 8.20 8.72 21.19
N GLN A 245 8.80 7.85 22.01
CA GLN A 245 9.27 6.54 21.53
C GLN A 245 8.12 5.54 21.39
N PHE A 246 6.96 5.86 21.94
CA PHE A 246 5.79 5.01 22.00
C PHE A 246 4.65 5.62 21.18
N VAL A 247 4.21 4.90 20.16
CA VAL A 247 3.08 5.31 19.32
C VAL A 247 1.98 4.26 19.39
N LEU A 248 0.76 4.71 19.70
CA LEU A 248 -0.45 3.92 19.52
C LEU A 248 -0.96 4.13 18.10
N ILE A 249 -1.05 3.04 17.33
CA ILE A 249 -1.75 3.02 16.05
C ILE A 249 -3.21 2.68 16.37
N GLN A 250 -4.06 3.69 16.28
CA GLN A 250 -5.44 3.57 16.73
C GLN A 250 -6.36 3.13 15.58
N ALA A 251 -6.21 3.70 14.38
CA ALA A 251 -7.00 3.31 13.23
C ALA A 251 -6.28 3.47 11.88
N TYR A 252 -6.59 2.57 10.95
CA TYR A 252 -6.34 2.72 9.53
C TYR A 252 -7.62 2.36 8.78
N ALA A 253 -8.26 3.35 8.16
CA ALA A 253 -9.56 3.18 7.53
C ALA A 253 -9.55 3.60 6.05
N GLU A 254 -10.22 2.80 5.22
CA GLU A 254 -10.48 3.13 3.81
C GLU A 254 -11.76 3.96 3.70
N ASN A 255 -11.80 4.92 2.78
CA ASN A 255 -13.07 5.54 2.39
C ASN A 255 -13.86 4.51 1.55
N VAL A 256 -14.83 3.86 2.20
CA VAL A 256 -15.62 2.78 1.60
C VAL A 256 -16.64 3.26 0.55
N ALA A 257 -16.89 4.57 0.47
CA ALA A 257 -17.75 5.15 -0.56
C ALA A 257 -17.08 5.18 -1.95
N ILE A 258 -15.75 5.11 -2.00
CA ILE A 258 -14.99 5.05 -3.25
C ILE A 258 -14.95 3.61 -3.75
N ASP A 259 -14.95 3.39 -5.07
CA ASP A 259 -14.77 2.05 -5.66
C ASP A 259 -13.42 1.42 -5.23
N LEU A 260 -13.48 0.61 -4.18
CA LEU A 260 -12.36 -0.11 -3.58
C LEU A 260 -11.71 -1.13 -4.53
N LYS A 261 -12.21 -1.36 -5.74
CA LYS A 261 -11.55 -2.23 -6.72
C LYS A 261 -10.63 -1.45 -7.66
N GLN A 262 -10.93 -0.20 -7.96
CA GLN A 262 -10.14 0.60 -8.90
C GLN A 262 -8.81 1.04 -8.28
N ASN A 263 -7.71 0.84 -9.00
CA ASN A 263 -6.38 1.33 -8.60
C ASN A 263 -5.93 0.98 -7.17
N LYS A 264 -6.25 -0.25 -6.72
CA LYS A 264 -5.95 -0.78 -5.38
C LYS A 264 -4.49 -0.59 -4.94
N VAL A 265 -3.56 -0.70 -5.89
CA VAL A 265 -2.11 -0.54 -5.62
C VAL A 265 -1.79 0.90 -5.24
N ALA A 266 -2.22 1.87 -6.05
CA ALA A 266 -1.94 3.28 -5.77
C ALA A 266 -2.56 3.73 -4.44
N ARG A 267 -3.79 3.28 -4.13
CA ARG A 267 -4.41 3.57 -2.83
C ARG A 267 -3.62 3.00 -1.66
N SER A 268 -3.21 1.73 -1.78
CA SER A 268 -2.41 1.10 -0.73
C SER A 268 -1.06 1.80 -0.53
N LEU A 269 -0.43 2.26 -1.60
CA LEU A 269 0.81 3.03 -1.52
C LEU A 269 0.57 4.39 -0.86
N ALA A 270 -0.50 5.10 -1.23
CA ALA A 270 -0.85 6.38 -0.62
C ALA A 270 -1.16 6.26 0.89
N GLN A 271 -1.91 5.23 1.30
CA GLN A 271 -2.15 4.95 2.73
C GLN A 271 -0.87 4.61 3.47
N SER A 272 -0.02 3.77 2.88
CA SER A 272 1.26 3.44 3.49
C SER A 272 2.11 4.71 3.64
N ARG A 273 2.12 5.59 2.63
CA ARG A 273 2.85 6.87 2.64
C ARG A 273 2.44 7.79 3.73
N ASN A 274 1.13 7.97 3.85
CA ASN A 274 0.59 8.73 4.96
C ASN A 274 1.02 8.09 6.30
N ALA A 275 0.83 6.78 6.48
CA ALA A 275 1.21 6.10 7.71
C ALA A 275 2.69 6.31 8.09
N LEU A 276 3.61 6.18 7.13
CA LEU A 276 5.03 6.37 7.37
C LEU A 276 5.39 7.83 7.69
N TYR A 277 4.79 8.79 6.99
CA TYR A 277 4.95 10.21 7.28
C TYR A 277 4.46 10.53 8.71
N GLN A 278 3.27 10.05 9.04
CA GLN A 278 2.66 10.19 10.36
C GLN A 278 3.55 9.59 11.47
N LEU A 279 4.01 8.35 11.32
CA LEU A 279 4.91 7.72 12.29
C LEU A 279 6.22 8.51 12.44
N ALA A 280 6.81 8.96 11.34
CA ALA A 280 8.03 9.78 11.38
C ALA A 280 7.84 11.10 12.12
N SER A 281 6.70 11.77 11.95
CA SER A 281 6.37 12.99 12.67
C SER A 281 6.10 12.77 14.17
N LEU A 282 5.56 11.61 14.54
CA LEU A 282 5.15 11.30 15.91
C LEU A 282 6.26 10.64 16.74
N PHE A 283 7.20 9.94 16.11
CA PHE A 283 8.35 9.42 16.84
C PHE A 283 9.33 10.55 17.19
N LEU A 284 10.02 10.41 18.33
CA LEU A 284 11.16 11.27 18.64
C LEU A 284 12.17 11.28 17.47
N PRO A 285 12.90 12.39 17.25
CA PRO A 285 13.96 12.43 16.25
C PRO A 285 15.03 11.34 16.46
N VAL A 286 15.61 10.85 15.36
CA VAL A 286 16.62 9.78 15.40
C VAL A 286 17.89 10.15 16.15
N GLN A 287 18.21 11.44 16.25
CA GLN A 287 19.40 11.95 16.93
C GLN A 287 19.40 11.72 18.45
N TYR A 288 18.29 11.26 19.03
CA TYR A 288 18.24 10.90 20.45
C TYR A 288 18.79 9.48 20.66
N ASP A 289 19.79 9.32 21.55
CA ASP A 289 20.48 8.05 21.81
C ASP A 289 19.54 6.89 22.19
N ALA A 290 18.42 7.20 22.84
CA ALA A 290 17.42 6.21 23.23
C ALA A 290 16.41 5.87 22.11
N TRP A 291 16.59 6.35 20.88
CA TRP A 291 15.59 6.20 19.81
C TRP A 291 15.39 4.74 19.37
N GLN A 292 14.34 4.14 19.94
CA GLN A 292 13.86 2.80 19.64
C GLN A 292 12.34 2.89 19.45
N PRO A 293 11.83 2.95 18.21
CA PRO A 293 10.39 3.00 17.98
C PRO A 293 9.65 1.78 18.54
N HIS A 294 8.63 2.06 19.33
CA HIS A 294 7.63 1.11 19.81
C HIS A 294 6.26 1.47 19.25
N MET A 295 5.60 0.52 18.59
CA MET A 295 4.23 0.67 18.12
C MET A 295 3.33 -0.33 18.83
N VAL A 296 2.19 0.12 19.33
CA VAL A 296 1.15 -0.75 19.90
C VAL A 296 -0.17 -0.51 19.19
N THR A 297 -0.99 -1.55 19.05
CA THR A 297 -2.32 -1.50 18.45
C THR A 297 -3.12 -2.73 18.86
N PHE A 298 -4.31 -2.91 18.30
CA PHE A 298 -5.14 -4.09 18.49
C PHE A 298 -5.56 -4.70 17.16
N ALA A 299 -5.76 -6.01 17.15
CA ALA A 299 -6.24 -6.74 15.99
C ALA A 299 -7.76 -6.59 15.85
N GLY A 300 -8.21 -5.47 15.26
CA GLY A 300 -9.64 -5.15 15.10
C GLY A 300 -10.45 -6.24 14.37
N SER A 301 -9.81 -7.02 13.51
CA SER A 301 -10.37 -8.23 12.89
C SER A 301 -9.29 -9.29 12.67
N THR A 302 -9.67 -10.53 12.37
CA THR A 302 -8.73 -11.61 12.06
C THR A 302 -7.83 -11.27 10.88
N GLU A 303 -8.38 -10.63 9.84
CA GLU A 303 -7.61 -10.21 8.67
C GLU A 303 -6.67 -9.05 8.99
N ASN A 304 -7.07 -8.12 9.87
CA ASN A 304 -6.16 -7.08 10.37
C ASN A 304 -5.00 -7.70 11.17
N GLY A 305 -5.29 -8.63 12.10
CA GLY A 305 -4.26 -9.34 12.86
C GLY A 305 -3.26 -10.09 11.98
N LYS A 306 -3.72 -10.75 10.90
CA LYS A 306 -2.82 -11.38 9.92
C LYS A 306 -1.91 -10.37 9.21
N ARG A 307 -2.43 -9.18 8.87
CA ARG A 307 -1.63 -8.10 8.27
C ARG A 307 -0.61 -7.56 9.25
N GLN A 308 -1.02 -7.22 10.47
CA GLN A 308 -0.13 -6.76 11.54
C GLN A 308 1.00 -7.76 11.77
N HIS A 309 0.69 -9.05 11.84
CA HIS A 309 1.71 -10.09 11.96
C HIS A 309 2.66 -10.16 10.75
N ALA A 310 2.18 -9.91 9.53
CA ALA A 310 3.04 -9.79 8.35
C ALA A 310 3.96 -8.55 8.38
N TYR A 311 3.62 -7.54 9.17
CA TYR A 311 4.48 -6.41 9.53
C TYR A 311 5.34 -6.66 10.77
N GLY A 312 5.41 -7.90 11.27
CA GLY A 312 6.23 -8.25 12.42
C GLY A 312 5.63 -7.87 13.78
N PHE A 313 4.37 -7.42 13.84
CA PHE A 313 3.69 -7.24 15.11
C PHE A 313 3.51 -8.60 15.79
N SER A 314 3.72 -8.63 17.10
CA SER A 314 3.59 -9.82 17.94
C SER A 314 2.48 -9.59 18.98
N PRO A 315 1.66 -10.61 19.30
CA PRO A 315 0.71 -10.51 20.40
C PRO A 315 1.41 -10.21 21.74
N THR A 316 0.83 -9.34 22.56
CA THR A 316 1.37 -9.03 23.89
C THR A 316 0.94 -10.05 24.95
N GLY A 317 -0.05 -10.89 24.62
CA GLY A 317 -0.75 -11.77 25.57
C GLY A 317 -1.98 -11.12 26.21
N ALA A 318 -2.11 -9.80 26.11
CA ALA A 318 -3.26 -9.05 26.61
C ALA A 318 -4.37 -8.88 25.55
N LYS A 319 -5.55 -8.48 26.02
CA LYS A 319 -6.71 -8.12 25.20
C LYS A 319 -7.31 -6.83 25.72
N LEU A 320 -7.95 -6.07 24.84
CA LEU A 320 -8.80 -4.95 25.25
C LEU A 320 -9.97 -5.47 26.09
N ALA A 321 -10.19 -4.87 27.27
CA ALA A 321 -11.18 -5.33 28.23
C ALA A 321 -12.61 -5.34 27.67
N GLU A 322 -13.02 -4.28 26.96
CA GLU A 322 -14.38 -4.15 26.44
C GLU A 322 -14.65 -5.00 25.19
N THR A 323 -13.69 -5.05 24.26
CA THR A 323 -13.91 -5.63 22.93
C THR A 323 -13.30 -7.03 22.78
N GLY A 324 -12.47 -7.45 23.73
CA GLY A 324 -11.75 -8.73 23.70
C GLY A 324 -10.73 -8.85 22.57
N LYS A 325 -10.40 -7.75 21.87
CA LYS A 325 -9.46 -7.75 20.74
C LYS A 325 -8.04 -7.92 21.26
N ILE A 326 -7.26 -8.74 20.55
CA ILE A 326 -5.87 -9.03 20.91
C ILE A 326 -5.03 -7.77 20.72
N ILE A 327 -4.27 -7.41 21.75
CA ILE A 327 -3.29 -6.33 21.67
C ILE A 327 -2.02 -6.89 21.04
N VAL A 328 -1.48 -6.14 20.08
CA VAL A 328 -0.26 -6.51 19.36
C VAL A 328 0.73 -5.35 19.38
N GLU A 329 2.01 -5.70 19.36
CA GLU A 329 3.12 -4.79 19.55
C GLU A 329 4.19 -5.02 18.49
N PHE A 330 4.75 -3.93 17.99
CA PHE A 330 5.99 -3.92 17.21
C PHE A 330 7.04 -3.15 18.01
N ALA A 331 8.03 -3.86 18.51
CA ALA A 331 9.06 -3.35 19.40
C ALA A 331 10.44 -3.87 18.98
N PRO A 332 11.53 -3.25 19.44
CA PRO A 332 12.88 -3.79 19.26
C PRO A 332 12.94 -5.27 19.64
N PRO A 333 13.60 -6.11 18.85
CA PRO A 333 13.76 -7.51 19.20
C PRO A 333 14.61 -7.62 20.47
N THR A 334 14.04 -8.24 21.50
CA THR A 334 14.71 -8.51 22.76
C THR A 334 15.66 -9.73 22.62
N PRO A 335 16.81 -9.77 23.33
CA PRO A 335 17.79 -10.86 23.22
C PRO A 335 17.31 -12.23 23.68
N ASP A 336 16.18 -12.29 24.39
CA ASP A 336 15.51 -13.52 24.84
C ASP A 336 14.95 -14.34 23.66
N LYS A 337 14.63 -13.69 22.54
CA LYS A 337 14.42 -14.38 21.26
C LYS A 337 15.79 -14.87 20.80
N GLN A 338 16.00 -16.19 20.75
CA GLN A 338 17.23 -16.79 20.21
C GLN A 338 17.01 -17.38 18.82
N GLY A 339 18.09 -17.51 18.05
CA GLY A 339 18.11 -18.20 16.77
C GLY A 339 17.28 -17.53 15.66
N VAL A 340 16.57 -18.34 14.88
CA VAL A 340 15.85 -17.89 13.66
C VAL A 340 14.77 -16.87 13.96
N GLY A 341 14.11 -16.97 15.12
CA GLY A 341 13.05 -16.04 15.53
C GLY A 341 13.55 -14.61 15.73
N TYR A 342 14.74 -14.46 16.34
CA TYR A 342 15.40 -13.17 16.53
C TYR A 342 15.80 -12.55 15.21
N VAL A 343 16.47 -13.32 14.34
CA VAL A 343 16.91 -12.86 13.02
C VAL A 343 15.72 -12.37 12.19
N LYS A 344 14.58 -13.09 12.24
CA LYS A 344 13.36 -12.68 11.56
C LYS A 344 12.80 -11.37 12.13
N ALA A 345 12.73 -11.24 13.45
CA ALA A 345 12.25 -10.00 14.09
C ALA A 345 13.16 -8.80 13.76
N LEU A 346 14.48 -9.00 13.78
CA LEU A 346 15.46 -7.98 13.40
C LEU A 346 15.33 -7.59 11.91
N ALA A 347 15.10 -8.57 11.03
CA ALA A 347 14.91 -8.35 9.59
C ALA A 347 13.62 -7.58 9.25
N GLU A 348 12.63 -7.53 10.13
CA GLU A 348 11.46 -6.65 10.00
C GLU A 348 11.67 -5.30 10.70
N TYR A 349 12.32 -5.31 11.87
CA TYR A 349 12.56 -4.10 12.67
C TYR A 349 13.50 -3.10 11.99
N LEU A 350 14.62 -3.56 11.42
CA LEU A 350 15.59 -2.66 10.79
C LEU A 350 15.02 -1.92 9.57
N PRO A 351 14.34 -2.56 8.59
CA PRO A 351 13.71 -1.84 7.48
C PRO A 351 12.66 -0.83 7.94
N MET A 352 11.84 -1.19 8.94
CA MET A 352 10.88 -0.26 9.54
C MET A 352 11.60 0.98 10.10
N LYS A 353 12.61 0.75 10.95
CA LYS A 353 13.40 1.81 11.58
C LYS A 353 14.06 2.72 10.54
N SER A 354 14.66 2.15 9.50
CA SER A 354 15.26 2.90 8.39
C SER A 354 14.25 3.70 7.59
N LEU A 355 13.03 3.21 7.39
CA LEU A 355 11.99 3.98 6.70
C LEU A 355 11.60 5.22 7.51
N ILE A 356 11.37 5.06 8.81
CA ILE A 356 11.04 6.18 9.69
C ILE A 356 12.18 7.21 9.69
N GLN A 357 13.44 6.77 9.76
CA GLN A 357 14.63 7.62 9.63
C GLN A 357 14.62 8.47 8.36
N ILE A 358 14.39 7.84 7.20
CA ILE A 358 14.38 8.53 5.92
C ILE A 358 13.25 9.56 5.86
N PHE A 359 12.07 9.22 6.37
CA PHE A 359 10.95 10.15 6.46
C PHE A 359 11.22 11.33 7.39
N GLN A 360 11.85 11.10 8.55
CA GLN A 360 12.24 12.18 9.46
C GLN A 360 13.26 13.12 8.81
N ALA A 361 14.28 12.56 8.13
CA ALA A 361 15.26 13.37 7.40
C ALA A 361 14.59 14.20 6.28
N TYR A 362 13.61 13.62 5.58
CA TYR A 362 12.82 14.36 4.60
C TYR A 362 12.02 15.50 5.25
N ILE A 363 11.26 15.23 6.32
CA ILE A 363 10.47 16.24 7.03
C ILE A 363 11.35 17.39 7.52
N GLU A 364 12.52 17.08 8.10
CA GLU A 364 13.47 18.09 8.56
C GLU A 364 14.03 18.91 7.40
N SER A 365 14.33 18.28 6.24
CA SER A 365 14.80 19.01 5.04
C SER A 365 13.77 19.98 4.45
N GLN A 366 12.49 19.79 4.76
CA GLN A 366 11.40 20.68 4.34
C GLN A 366 11.13 21.80 5.36
N ARG A 367 11.70 21.71 6.56
CA ARG A 367 11.58 22.79 7.55
C ARG A 367 12.31 24.00 6.95
N PRO A 368 11.67 25.18 6.86
CA PRO A 368 12.34 26.38 6.42
C PRO A 368 13.60 26.57 7.27
N LEU A 369 14.72 26.92 6.64
CA LEU A 369 15.91 27.39 7.34
C LEU A 369 15.53 28.71 8.01
N LEU A 370 14.96 28.61 9.21
CA LEU A 370 14.74 29.73 10.09
C LEU A 370 16.07 29.99 10.78
N GLU A 371 16.90 30.81 10.13
CA GLU A 371 17.97 31.58 10.78
C GLU A 371 17.52 33.03 10.93
#